data_AF-A0A5C7K410-F1
#
_entry.id   AF-A0A5C7K410-F1
#
_cell.length_a   1.000
_cell.length_b   1.000
_cell.length_c   1.000
_cell.angle_alpha   90.00
_cell.angle_beta   90.00
_cell.angle_gamma   90.00
#
_symmetry.space_group_name_H-M   'P 1'
#
loop_
_entity.id
_entity.type
_entity.pdbx_description
1 polymer ?
#
loop_
_entity_poly.entity_id
_entity_poly.type
_entity_poly.pdbx_seq_one_letter_code
_entity_poly.pdbx_strand_id
1 'polypeptide(L)'
;MSEQPKWMADISEFSGWFRGKGQQVTPATIVAFGIPIQSRYSKAREVVEMLEFARLAAESGVAGYVSSVFYDSKSCCCTIEPNEEAKRQAIVLHTIYACADRTISMFTDDLGIVRGKGNSP
;
A
#
# COMPACT_ATOMS: atom_id res chain seq x y z
N MET A 1 14.58 8.92 -43.26
CA MET A 1 14.81 9.47 -41.91
C MET A 1 13.71 8.92 -41.01
N SER A 2 14.02 8.03 -40.08
CA SER A 2 13.06 7.54 -39.08
C SER A 2 12.85 8.64 -38.05
N GLU A 3 11.63 9.17 -37.93
CA GLU A 3 11.26 10.05 -36.82
C GLU A 3 11.49 9.32 -35.50
N GLN A 4 12.30 9.90 -34.63
CA GLN A 4 12.47 9.37 -33.28
C GLN A 4 11.15 9.52 -32.52
N PRO A 5 10.72 8.50 -31.78
CA PRO A 5 9.45 8.55 -31.08
C PRO A 5 9.48 9.62 -29.98
N LYS A 6 8.36 10.35 -29.87
CA LYS A 6 8.17 11.56 -29.04
C LYS A 6 8.56 11.43 -27.56
N TRP A 7 8.70 10.20 -27.04
CA TRP A 7 9.16 9.94 -25.67
C TRP A 7 10.68 10.13 -25.47
N MET A 8 11.46 10.28 -26.54
CA MET A 8 12.89 10.61 -26.47
C MET A 8 13.18 12.11 -26.27
N ALA A 9 12.16 12.98 -26.32
CA ALA A 9 12.39 14.42 -26.44
C ALA A 9 12.78 15.15 -25.15
N ASP A 10 12.61 14.59 -23.94
CA ASP A 10 13.12 15.28 -22.76
C ASP A 10 13.29 14.39 -21.53
N ILE A 11 14.50 13.89 -21.30
CA ILE A 11 14.87 13.19 -20.05
C ILE A 11 14.61 14.09 -18.83
N SER A 12 14.61 15.42 -19.00
CA SER A 12 14.40 16.36 -17.90
C SER A 12 12.92 16.48 -17.47
N GLU A 13 11.95 16.28 -18.37
CA GLU A 13 10.51 16.23 -18.01
C GLU A 13 10.17 14.95 -17.20
N PHE A 14 10.82 13.82 -17.49
CA PHE A 14 10.68 12.60 -16.71
C PHE A 14 11.11 12.75 -15.24
N SER A 15 11.97 13.73 -14.92
CA SER A 15 12.37 14.01 -13.53
C SER A 15 11.17 14.39 -12.64
N GLY A 16 10.10 14.96 -13.22
CA GLY A 16 8.91 15.41 -12.49
C GLY A 16 8.22 14.28 -11.70
N TRP A 17 8.21 13.07 -12.24
CA TRP A 17 7.69 11.85 -11.60
C TRP A 17 8.43 11.46 -10.32
N PHE A 18 9.70 11.88 -10.21
CA PHE A 18 10.59 11.55 -9.10
C PHE A 18 10.80 12.72 -8.14
N ARG A 19 10.13 13.86 -8.36
CA ARG A 19 10.11 14.98 -7.39
C ARG A 19 9.18 14.64 -6.21
N GLY A 20 9.38 15.27 -5.06
CA GLY A 20 8.75 14.86 -3.78
C GLY A 20 7.22 14.78 -3.72
N LYS A 21 6.49 15.41 -4.67
CA LYS A 21 5.03 15.31 -4.82
C LYS A 21 4.60 14.80 -6.22
N GLY A 22 5.51 14.22 -6.99
CA GLY A 22 5.21 13.67 -8.31
C GLY A 22 4.29 12.47 -8.18
N GLN A 23 3.12 12.53 -8.83
CA GLN A 23 2.17 11.42 -8.88
C GLN A 23 2.69 10.37 -9.86
N GLN A 24 2.90 9.13 -9.39
CA GLN A 24 3.46 8.05 -10.22
C GLN A 24 2.42 7.11 -10.83
N VAL A 25 1.23 7.06 -10.25
CA VAL A 25 0.11 6.27 -10.77
C VAL A 25 -1.22 7.02 -10.57
N THR A 26 -2.19 6.79 -11.46
CA THR A 26 -3.56 7.32 -11.39
C THR A 26 -4.52 6.18 -11.72
N PRO A 27 -5.32 5.69 -10.75
CA PRO A 27 -6.63 6.31 -10.43
C PRO A 27 -6.81 6.67 -8.94
N ALA A 28 -7.88 7.41 -8.63
CA ALA A 28 -8.13 8.06 -7.32
C ALA A 28 -8.24 7.11 -6.10
N THR A 29 -8.56 5.83 -6.32
CA THR A 29 -8.52 4.74 -5.35
C THR A 29 -8.43 3.44 -6.14
N ILE A 30 -7.55 2.53 -5.74
CA ILE A 30 -7.47 1.19 -6.34
C ILE A 30 -8.22 0.24 -5.40
N VAL A 31 -9.07 -0.62 -5.93
CA VAL A 31 -9.70 -1.70 -5.14
C VAL A 31 -9.05 -3.01 -5.54
N ALA A 32 -8.33 -3.63 -4.60
CA ALA A 32 -7.63 -4.89 -4.82
C ALA A 32 -8.24 -5.96 -3.91
N PHE A 33 -8.76 -7.05 -4.50
CA PHE A 33 -9.40 -8.14 -3.75
C PHE A 33 -10.52 -7.68 -2.79
N GLY A 34 -11.24 -6.61 -3.16
CA GLY A 34 -12.29 -6.01 -2.34
C GLY A 34 -11.79 -4.99 -1.31
N ILE A 35 -10.47 -4.77 -1.20
CA ILE A 35 -9.86 -3.83 -0.26
C ILE A 35 -9.54 -2.51 -1.00
N PRO A 36 -10.13 -1.38 -0.59
CA PRO A 36 -9.70 -0.06 -1.05
C PRO A 36 -8.28 0.26 -0.56
N ILE A 37 -7.38 0.58 -1.49
CA ILE A 37 -6.00 0.99 -1.22
C ILE A 37 -5.73 2.39 -1.77
N GLN A 38 -4.99 3.20 -1.00
CA GLN A 38 -4.66 4.57 -1.38
C GLN A 38 -3.29 4.99 -0.83
N SER A 39 -2.45 5.59 -1.66
CA SER A 39 -1.19 6.22 -1.24
C SER A 39 -1.32 7.73 -1.39
N ARG A 40 -0.90 8.49 -0.38
CA ARG A 40 -1.01 9.96 -0.32
C ARG A 40 -0.40 10.67 -1.53
N TYR A 41 0.73 10.18 -2.03
CA TYR A 41 1.39 10.71 -3.23
C TYR A 41 1.41 9.72 -4.39
N SER A 42 0.64 8.63 -4.28
CA SER A 42 0.52 7.58 -5.29
C SER A 42 1.89 7.10 -5.78
N LYS A 43 2.84 6.89 -4.86
CA LYS A 43 4.17 6.36 -5.22
C LYS A 43 4.05 4.89 -5.58
N ALA A 44 4.70 4.47 -6.66
CA ALA A 44 4.56 3.12 -7.18
C ALA A 44 4.92 2.04 -6.14
N ARG A 45 6.01 2.22 -5.40
CA ARG A 45 6.45 1.27 -4.36
C ARG A 45 5.41 1.10 -3.24
N GLU A 46 4.84 2.20 -2.76
CA GLU A 46 3.81 2.17 -1.70
C GLU A 46 2.57 1.41 -2.16
N VAL A 47 2.20 1.59 -3.44
CA VAL A 47 1.10 0.86 -4.07
C VAL A 47 1.43 -0.63 -4.22
N VAL A 48 2.65 -0.99 -4.59
CA VAL A 48 3.08 -2.41 -4.66
C VAL A 48 2.98 -3.09 -3.30
N GLU A 49 3.44 -2.45 -2.23
CA GLU A 49 3.33 -3.01 -0.87
C GLU A 49 1.86 -3.26 -0.48
N MET A 50 0.97 -2.30 -0.72
CA MET A 50 -0.46 -2.47 -0.45
C MET A 50 -1.13 -3.53 -1.34
N LEU A 51 -0.70 -3.69 -2.61
CA LEU A 51 -1.19 -4.73 -3.50
C LEU A 51 -0.73 -6.13 -3.05
N GLU A 52 0.53 -6.26 -2.61
CA GLU A 52 1.05 -7.50 -2.05
C GLU A 52 0.32 -7.89 -0.76
N PHE A 53 0.05 -6.91 0.11
CA PHE A 53 -0.78 -7.09 1.30
C PHE A 53 -2.18 -7.58 0.92
N ALA A 54 -2.87 -6.90 0.01
CA ALA A 54 -4.23 -7.25 -0.38
C ALA A 54 -4.32 -8.67 -0.97
N ARG A 55 -3.35 -9.06 -1.80
CA ARG A 55 -3.22 -10.43 -2.31
C ARG A 55 -3.06 -11.44 -1.17
N LEU A 56 -2.14 -11.20 -0.25
CA LEU A 56 -1.85 -12.14 0.84
C LEU A 56 -3.01 -12.24 1.84
N ALA A 57 -3.71 -11.14 2.11
CA ALA A 57 -4.93 -11.11 2.92
C ALA A 57 -6.05 -11.91 2.27
N ALA A 58 -6.20 -11.84 0.93
CA ALA A 58 -7.17 -12.64 0.19
C ALA A 58 -6.83 -14.13 0.23
N GLU A 59 -5.55 -14.49 0.01
CA GLU A 59 -5.07 -15.88 0.12
C GLU A 59 -5.26 -16.47 1.53
N SER A 60 -5.14 -15.62 2.55
CA SER A 60 -5.35 -16.00 3.95
C SER A 60 -6.82 -15.99 4.38
N GLY A 61 -7.75 -15.67 3.47
CA GLY A 61 -9.20 -15.64 3.75
C GLY A 61 -9.66 -14.47 4.61
N VAL A 62 -8.85 -13.43 4.80
CA VAL A 62 -9.15 -12.29 5.67
C VAL A 62 -9.42 -10.97 4.94
N ALA A 63 -9.42 -10.94 3.61
CA ALA A 63 -9.61 -9.71 2.84
C ALA A 63 -10.95 -8.98 3.15
N GLY A 64 -12.04 -9.74 3.34
CA GLY A 64 -13.36 -9.17 3.70
C GLY A 64 -13.42 -8.51 5.09
N TYR A 65 -12.36 -8.67 5.89
CA TYR A 65 -12.24 -8.08 7.22
C TYR A 65 -11.46 -6.75 7.23
N VAL A 66 -10.98 -6.27 6.08
CA VAL A 66 -10.22 -5.03 5.94
C VAL A 66 -11.06 -3.98 5.24
N SER A 67 -11.36 -2.88 5.92
CA SER A 67 -12.14 -1.76 5.40
C SER A 67 -11.34 -0.89 4.43
N SER A 68 -10.08 -0.62 4.74
CA SER A 68 -9.20 0.22 3.93
C SER A 68 -7.72 0.01 4.26
N VAL A 69 -6.86 0.39 3.31
CA VAL A 69 -5.41 0.49 3.51
C VAL A 69 -4.92 1.82 2.95
N PHE A 70 -4.25 2.59 3.78
CA PHE A 70 -3.77 3.93 3.44
C PHE A 70 -2.29 4.09 3.72
N TYR A 71 -1.50 4.49 2.72
CA TYR A 71 -0.08 4.79 2.88
C TYR A 71 0.15 6.30 2.98
N ASP A 72 0.62 6.77 4.14
CA ASP A 72 1.07 8.14 4.31
C ASP A 72 2.54 8.29 3.92
N SER A 73 2.76 8.72 2.68
CA SER A 73 4.10 8.93 2.11
C SER A 73 4.98 9.92 2.89
N LYS A 74 4.41 10.74 3.80
CA LYS A 74 5.18 11.68 4.64
C LYS A 74 5.79 11.00 5.86
N SER A 75 5.03 10.16 6.55
CA SER A 75 5.49 9.40 7.71
C SER A 75 6.14 8.09 7.31
N CYS A 76 6.10 7.73 6.02
CA CYS A 76 6.51 6.42 5.50
C CYS A 76 5.75 5.25 6.14
N CYS A 77 4.57 5.52 6.71
CA CYS A 77 3.77 4.55 7.46
C CYS A 77 2.47 4.23 6.74
N CYS A 78 2.09 2.95 6.77
CA CYS A 78 0.80 2.47 6.31
C CYS A 78 -0.17 2.32 7.48
N THR A 79 -1.44 2.64 7.24
CA THR A 79 -2.55 2.38 8.15
C THR A 79 -3.42 1.32 7.53
N ILE A 80 -3.62 0.22 8.26
CA ILE A 80 -4.54 -0.85 7.90
C ILE A 80 -5.74 -0.69 8.81
N GLU A 81 -6.94 -0.63 8.23
CA GLU A 81 -8.18 -0.47 8.98
C GLU A 81 -8.99 -1.76 8.96
N PRO A 82 -8.92 -2.61 9.99
CA PRO A 82 -9.82 -3.75 10.14
C PRO A 82 -11.25 -3.27 10.42
N ASN A 83 -12.24 -4.01 9.94
CA ASN A 83 -13.64 -3.74 10.27
C ASN A 83 -13.98 -4.17 11.71
N GLU A 84 -15.16 -3.79 12.20
CA GLU A 84 -15.57 -4.08 13.58
C GLU A 84 -15.70 -5.59 13.88
N GLU A 85 -15.96 -6.42 12.86
CA GLU A 85 -16.02 -7.87 13.04
C GLU A 85 -14.63 -8.46 13.25
N ALA A 86 -13.64 -7.97 12.51
CA ALA A 86 -12.24 -8.33 12.67
C ALA A 86 -11.75 -8.00 14.08
N LYS A 87 -12.07 -6.79 14.57
CA LYS A 87 -11.66 -6.30 15.89
C LYS A 87 -12.17 -7.17 17.05
N ARG A 88 -13.29 -7.88 16.86
CA ARG A 88 -13.84 -8.82 17.84
C ARG A 88 -13.21 -10.21 17.79
N GLN A 89 -12.39 -10.50 16.78
CA GLN A 89 -11.80 -11.80 16.53
C GLN A 89 -10.27 -11.70 16.51
N ALA A 90 -9.63 -11.98 17.66
CA ALA A 90 -8.18 -11.86 17.81
C ALA A 90 -7.39 -12.64 16.75
N ILE A 91 -7.87 -13.82 16.33
CA ILE A 91 -7.23 -14.60 15.27
C ILE A 91 -7.26 -13.89 13.91
N VAL A 92 -8.39 -13.25 13.56
CA VAL A 92 -8.54 -12.50 12.31
C VAL A 92 -7.61 -11.28 12.31
N LEU A 93 -7.62 -10.49 13.39
CA LEU A 93 -6.69 -9.37 13.56
C LEU A 93 -5.23 -9.82 13.45
N HIS A 94 -4.87 -10.89 14.14
CA HIS A 94 -3.52 -11.44 14.09
C HIS A 94 -3.12 -11.83 12.67
N THR A 95 -4.00 -12.51 11.93
CA THR A 95 -3.75 -12.89 10.53
C THR A 95 -3.62 -11.66 9.62
N ILE A 96 -4.45 -10.64 9.79
CA ILE A 96 -4.33 -9.36 9.05
C ILE A 96 -2.94 -8.76 9.27
N TYR A 97 -2.50 -8.61 10.51
CA TYR A 97 -1.20 -8.02 10.81
C TYR A 97 -0.02 -8.91 10.43
N ALA A 98 -0.18 -10.23 10.47
CA ALA A 98 0.83 -11.16 9.94
C ALA A 98 0.99 -11.01 8.42
N CYS A 99 -0.10 -10.73 7.68
CA CYS A 99 -0.01 -10.40 6.26
C CYS A 99 0.75 -9.09 6.05
N ALA A 100 0.46 -8.07 6.87
CA ALA A 100 1.11 -6.77 6.84
C ALA A 100 2.61 -6.86 7.13
N ASP A 101 3.02 -7.59 8.17
CA ASP A 101 4.44 -7.78 8.52
C ASP A 101 5.26 -8.38 7.37
N ARG A 102 4.63 -9.17 6.48
CA ARG A 102 5.32 -9.79 5.35
C ARG A 102 5.43 -8.89 4.11
N THR A 103 4.59 -7.87 4.01
CA THR A 103 4.34 -7.14 2.75
C THR A 103 4.59 -5.64 2.87
N ILE A 104 4.25 -5.04 4.00
CA ILE A 104 4.33 -3.61 4.26
C ILE A 104 5.62 -3.28 5.03
N SER A 105 6.40 -2.32 4.53
CA SER A 105 7.65 -1.89 5.14
C SER A 105 7.47 -1.33 6.55
N MET A 106 6.45 -0.51 6.77
CA MET A 106 6.08 0.03 8.08
C MET A 106 4.58 0.28 8.16
N PHE A 107 3.92 -0.18 9.22
CA PHE A 107 2.50 0.08 9.46
C PHE A 107 2.18 0.25 10.94
N THR A 108 1.03 0.85 11.24
CA THR A 108 0.49 0.96 12.60
C THR A 108 -0.66 -0.01 12.79
N ASP A 109 -0.65 -0.77 13.88
CA ASP A 109 -1.77 -1.64 14.27
C ASP A 109 -2.88 -0.87 15.03
N ASP A 110 -3.95 -1.58 15.42
CA ASP A 110 -5.10 -1.01 16.12
C ASP A 110 -4.78 -0.46 17.52
N LEU A 111 -3.63 -0.82 18.09
CA LEU A 111 -3.14 -0.32 19.37
C LEU A 111 -2.21 0.90 19.22
N GLY A 112 -1.97 1.34 17.99
CA GLY A 112 -1.05 2.45 17.71
C GLY A 112 0.42 2.02 17.71
N ILE A 113 0.73 0.72 17.70
CA ILE A 113 2.09 0.21 17.71
C ILE A 113 2.61 0.14 16.26
N VAL A 114 3.81 0.65 16.05
CA VAL A 114 4.49 0.64 14.74
C VAL A 114 5.19 -0.71 14.52
N ARG A 115 4.89 -1.37 13.40
CA ARG A 115 5.36 -2.69 12.97
C ARG A 115 5.83 -2.64 11.51
N GLY A 116 6.35 -3.72 10.95
CA GLY A 116 6.73 -3.76 9.54
C GLY A 116 7.69 -4.87 9.13
N LYS A 117 7.85 -5.01 7.80
CA LYS A 117 8.74 -5.96 7.13
C LYS A 117 10.20 -5.68 7.47
N GLY A 118 10.69 -6.34 8.52
CA GLY A 118 12.03 -6.17 9.08
C GLY A 118 12.08 -6.10 10.61
N ASN A 119 10.93 -6.00 11.28
CA ASN A 119 10.81 -5.99 12.73
C ASN A 119 10.37 -7.34 13.33
N SER A 120 10.49 -8.44 12.58
CA SER A 120 10.47 -9.77 13.19
C SER A 120 11.75 -9.94 14.02
N PRO A 121 11.70 -10.45 15.25
CA PRO A 121 12.91 -10.90 15.95
C PRO A 121 13.66 -11.97 15.14
#